data_AF-A0A0G1MZX9-F1
#
_entry.id   AF-A0A0G1MZX9-F1
#
_cell.length_a   1.000
_cell.length_b   1.000
_cell.length_c   1.000
_cell.angle_alpha   90.00
_cell.angle_beta   90.00
_cell.angle_gamma   90.00
#
_symmetry.space_group_name_H-M   'P 1'
#
loop_
_entity.id
_entity.type
_entity.pdbx_description
1 polymer ?
#
loop_
_entity_poly.entity_id
_entity_poly.type
_entity_poly.pdbx_seq_one_letter_code
_entity_poly.pdbx_strand_id
1 'polypeptide(L)'
;MFTKTAFIIVFLLMILPYSASAAAKLEVSGWLPYWRAASSTADVLPHLSDLKEVNPFGYSVKSDGTLADLVLKIDEEPWTSFIASAKAKKSALSLL
;
A
#
# COMPACT_ATOMS: atom_id res chain seq x y z
N MET A 1 -5.16 -55.06 17.57
CA MET A 1 -4.01 -54.31 17.03
C MET A 1 -4.43 -53.02 16.32
N PHE A 2 -5.48 -53.02 15.49
CA PHE A 2 -5.97 -51.85 14.74
C PHE A 2 -6.22 -50.58 15.57
N THR A 3 -6.79 -50.70 16.78
CA THR A 3 -7.14 -49.56 17.64
C THR A 3 -5.92 -48.82 18.20
N LYS A 4 -4.82 -49.53 18.47
CA LYS A 4 -3.55 -48.94 18.95
C LYS A 4 -2.85 -48.20 17.81
N THR A 5 -2.86 -48.76 16.61
CA THR A 5 -2.32 -48.13 15.40
C THR A 5 -3.09 -46.85 15.06
N ALA A 6 -4.43 -46.88 15.15
CA ALA A 6 -5.26 -45.69 14.95
C ALA A 6 -4.95 -44.58 15.97
N PHE A 7 -4.76 -44.94 17.25
CA PHE A 7 -4.37 -43.98 18.29
C PHE A 7 -3.00 -43.34 18.03
N ILE A 8 -2.02 -44.12 17.58
CA ILE A 8 -0.68 -43.64 17.25
C ILE A 8 -0.73 -42.68 16.05
N ILE A 9 -1.54 -42.98 15.04
CA ILE A 9 -1.71 -42.12 13.86
C ILE A 9 -2.37 -40.79 14.25
N VAL A 10 -3.43 -40.81 15.05
CA VAL A 10 -4.09 -39.59 15.52
C VAL A 10 -3.15 -38.76 16.39
N PHE A 11 -2.38 -39.40 17.27
CA PHE A 11 -1.37 -38.73 18.07
C PHE A 11 -0.30 -38.09 17.17
N LEU A 12 0.25 -38.83 16.20
CA LEU A 12 1.22 -38.30 15.23
C LEU A 12 0.67 -37.13 14.40
N LEU A 13 -0.61 -37.15 14.03
CA LEU A 13 -1.26 -36.05 13.32
C LEU A 13 -1.42 -34.80 14.19
N MET A 14 -1.57 -34.93 15.51
CA MET A 14 -1.68 -33.80 16.44
C MET A 14 -0.33 -33.14 16.79
N ILE A 15 0.79 -33.84 16.62
CA ILE A 15 2.15 -33.29 16.79
C ILE A 15 2.76 -32.77 15.49
N LEU A 16 2.06 -32.87 14.36
CA LEU A 16 2.50 -32.20 13.13
C LEU A 16 2.48 -30.68 13.39
N PRO A 17 3.59 -29.96 13.13
CA PRO A 17 3.61 -28.52 13.25
C PRO A 17 2.57 -27.95 12.29
N TYR A 18 1.47 -27.44 12.84
CA TYR A 18 0.55 -26.61 12.08
C TYR A 18 1.30 -25.32 11.76
N SER A 19 1.72 -25.17 10.51
CA SER A 19 2.27 -23.92 10.02
C SER A 19 1.20 -22.84 10.21
N ALA A 20 1.30 -22.07 11.28
CA ALA A 20 0.54 -20.84 11.48
C ALA A 20 1.01 -19.82 10.43
N SER A 21 0.56 -20.01 9.20
CA SER A 21 0.87 -19.14 8.08
C SER A 21 -0.27 -18.15 7.92
N ALA A 22 -0.10 -16.97 8.51
CA ALA A 22 -0.55 -15.69 7.96
C ALA A 22 -0.16 -14.56 8.93
N ALA A 23 1.14 -14.27 9.02
CA ALA A 23 1.49 -12.89 9.32
C ALA A 23 1.00 -12.07 8.12
N ALA A 24 -0.03 -11.24 8.31
CA ALA A 24 -0.47 -10.32 7.28
C ALA A 24 0.75 -9.51 6.82
N LYS A 25 0.93 -9.38 5.50
CA LYS A 25 2.01 -8.54 4.97
C LYS A 25 1.78 -7.13 5.51
N LEU A 26 2.80 -6.55 6.13
CA LEU A 26 2.75 -5.15 6.53
C LEU A 26 2.63 -4.32 5.25
N GLU A 27 1.63 -3.44 5.22
CA GLU A 27 1.43 -2.48 4.16
C GLU A 27 1.99 -1.13 4.61
N VAL A 28 2.84 -0.54 3.78
CA VAL A 28 3.46 0.76 4.05
C VAL A 28 2.90 1.77 3.07
N SER A 29 2.34 2.87 3.59
CA SER A 29 1.77 3.94 2.77
C SER A 29 2.54 5.25 3.00
N GLY A 30 2.76 5.98 1.91
CA GLY A 30 3.48 7.25 1.92
C GLY A 30 2.55 8.44 1.86
N TRP A 31 2.76 9.43 2.73
CA TRP A 31 2.12 10.74 2.65
C TRP A 31 3.03 11.76 1.96
N LEU A 32 2.54 12.41 0.91
CA LEU A 32 3.25 13.44 0.17
C LEU A 32 2.57 14.78 0.47
N PRO A 33 3.16 15.64 1.31
CA PRO A 33 2.54 16.91 1.65
C PRO A 33 2.50 17.88 0.45
N TYR A 34 1.34 18.53 0.23
CA TYR A 34 1.14 19.44 -0.91
C TYR A 34 2.15 20.60 -0.95
N TRP A 35 2.59 21.12 0.20
CA TRP A 35 3.61 22.17 0.29
C TRP A 35 5.01 21.73 -0.15
N ARG A 36 5.21 20.44 -0.40
CA ARG A 36 6.47 19.84 -0.89
C ARG A 36 6.27 19.05 -2.18
N ALA A 37 5.19 19.27 -2.92
CA ALA A 37 4.78 18.50 -4.10
C ALA A 37 5.92 18.13 -5.06
N ALA A 38 6.74 19.11 -5.47
CA ALA A 38 7.85 18.89 -6.40
C ALA A 38 8.96 18.01 -5.81
N SER A 39 9.42 18.28 -4.57
CA SER A 39 10.45 17.47 -3.91
C SER A 39 9.94 16.08 -3.54
N SER A 40 8.67 15.97 -3.13
CA SER A 40 8.08 14.73 -2.63
C SER A 40 7.91 13.68 -3.73
N THR A 41 7.61 14.08 -4.97
CA THR A 41 7.57 13.14 -6.10
C THR A 41 8.96 12.59 -6.42
N ALA A 42 9.99 13.44 -6.40
CA ALA A 42 11.38 13.03 -6.62
C ALA A 42 11.88 12.07 -5.53
N ASP A 43 11.59 12.36 -4.25
CA ASP A 43 11.99 11.53 -3.11
C ASP A 43 11.33 10.15 -3.14
N VAL A 44 10.05 10.07 -3.56
CA VAL A 44 9.26 8.84 -3.49
C VAL A 44 9.43 7.96 -4.74
N LEU A 45 9.72 8.54 -5.90
CA LEU A 45 9.90 7.81 -7.16
C LEU A 45 10.82 6.58 -7.06
N PRO A 46 12.02 6.64 -6.43
CA PRO A 46 12.88 5.46 -6.27
C PRO A 46 12.32 4.41 -5.31
N HIS A 47 11.42 4.79 -4.39
CA HIS A 47 10.87 3.93 -3.33
C HIS A 47 9.44 3.43 -3.60
N LEU A 48 8.84 3.77 -4.74
CA LEU A 48 7.46 3.39 -5.07
C LEU A 48 7.19 1.88 -4.90
N SER A 49 8.17 1.03 -5.20
CA SER A 49 8.02 -0.43 -5.08
C SER A 49 7.94 -0.94 -3.64
N ASP A 50 8.39 -0.13 -2.67
CA ASP A 50 8.31 -0.42 -1.23
C ASP A 50 6.96 0.03 -0.64
N LEU A 51 6.20 0.85 -1.38
CA LEU A 51 4.96 1.44 -0.92
C LEU A 51 3.76 0.71 -1.53
N LYS A 52 2.83 0.35 -0.65
CA LYS A 52 1.51 -0.13 -1.02
C LYS A 52 0.69 1.01 -1.64
N GLU A 53 0.77 2.20 -1.06
CA GLU A 53 -0.04 3.35 -1.44
C GLU A 53 0.73 4.66 -1.26
N VAL A 54 0.39 5.64 -2.10
CA VAL A 54 0.89 7.02 -2.03
C VAL A 54 -0.28 8.00 -1.96
N ASN A 55 -0.19 8.99 -1.07
CA ASN A 55 -1.25 9.97 -0.84
C ASN A 55 -0.72 11.41 -0.91
N PRO A 56 -0.93 12.17 -2.02
CA PRO A 56 -0.41 13.52 -2.16
C PRO A 56 -1.26 14.68 -1.60
N PHE A 57 -2.44 14.40 -1.01
CA PHE A 57 -3.34 15.35 -0.29
C PHE A 57 -3.27 16.81 -0.78
N GLY A 58 -3.49 17.03 -2.07
CA GLY A 58 -3.44 18.39 -2.62
C GLY A 58 -4.76 18.89 -3.14
N TYR A 59 -5.84 18.30 -2.67
CA TYR A 59 -7.16 18.91 -2.77
C TYR A 59 -7.66 19.28 -1.38
N SER A 60 -8.37 20.39 -1.30
CA SER A 60 -9.18 20.75 -0.14
C SER A 60 -10.64 20.91 -0.56
N VAL A 61 -11.54 20.84 0.42
CA VAL A 61 -12.97 21.09 0.20
C VAL A 61 -13.26 22.56 0.54
N LYS A 62 -13.81 23.29 -0.42
CA LYS A 62 -14.30 24.66 -0.22
C LYS A 62 -15.61 24.65 0.57
N SER A 63 -16.00 25.81 1.11
CA SER A 63 -17.27 25.98 1.83
C SER A 63 -18.52 25.68 0.98
N ASP A 64 -18.39 25.74 -0.35
CA ASP A 64 -19.44 25.39 -1.32
C ASP A 64 -19.49 23.89 -1.65
N GLY A 65 -18.64 23.05 -1.02
CA GLY A 65 -18.55 21.61 -1.25
C GLY A 65 -17.76 21.20 -2.50
N THR A 66 -17.24 22.15 -3.28
CA THR A 66 -16.39 21.85 -4.44
C THR A 66 -14.92 21.75 -4.06
N LEU A 67 -14.11 21.09 -4.90
CA LEU A 67 -12.68 20.90 -4.63
C LEU A 67 -11.88 22.15 -5.01
N ALA A 68 -10.91 22.51 -4.16
CA ALA A 68 -9.85 23.45 -4.47
C ALA A 68 -8.52 22.70 -4.60
N ASP A 69 -7.82 22.91 -5.71
CA ASP A 69 -6.44 22.45 -5.89
C ASP A 69 -5.50 23.28 -5.01
N LEU A 70 -4.77 22.61 -4.12
CA LEU A 70 -3.88 23.20 -3.12
C LEU A 70 -2.47 23.46 -3.62
N VAL A 71 -2.13 23.17 -4.90
CA VAL A 71 -0.84 23.40 -5.62
C VAL A 71 -0.34 22.14 -6.36
N LEU A 72 -1.10 21.05 -6.41
CA LEU A 72 -0.61 19.83 -7.08
C LEU A 72 -0.61 19.96 -8.60
N LYS A 73 -1.65 20.52 -9.22
CA LYS A 73 -1.85 20.46 -10.67
C LYS A 73 -1.60 19.03 -11.19
N ILE A 74 -2.42 18.09 -10.73
CA ILE A 74 -2.20 16.64 -10.91
C ILE A 74 -2.13 16.20 -12.38
N ASP A 75 -2.66 17.03 -13.28
CA ASP A 75 -2.70 16.88 -14.73
C ASP A 75 -1.47 17.45 -15.45
N GLU A 76 -0.51 18.03 -14.72
CA GLU A 76 0.74 18.55 -15.23
C GLU A 76 1.97 17.73 -14.75
N GLU A 77 3.11 17.91 -15.41
CA GLU A 77 4.39 17.34 -14.93
C GLU A 77 4.81 17.98 -13.59
N PRO A 78 5.39 17.21 -12.64
CA PRO A 78 5.84 15.83 -12.76
C PRO A 78 4.77 14.77 -12.45
N TRP A 79 3.53 15.16 -12.13
CA TRP A 79 2.51 14.25 -11.61
C TRP A 79 2.04 13.23 -12.65
N THR A 80 1.86 13.64 -13.89
CA THR A 80 1.54 12.73 -15.01
C THR A 80 2.54 11.56 -15.10
N SER A 81 3.85 11.85 -15.09
CA SER A 81 4.91 10.84 -15.10
C SER A 81 4.98 10.02 -13.80
N PHE A 82 4.80 10.67 -12.65
CA PHE A 82 4.81 10.00 -11.35
C PHE A 82 3.65 8.99 -11.22
N ILE A 83 2.45 9.37 -11.62
CA ILE A 83 1.25 8.52 -11.58
C ILE A 83 1.39 7.33 -12.52
N ALA A 84 1.95 7.54 -13.72
CA ALA A 84 2.27 6.45 -14.64
C ALA A 84 3.25 5.45 -13.99
N SER A 85 4.28 5.96 -13.31
CA SER A 85 5.27 5.14 -12.60
C SER A 85 4.67 4.35 -11.42
N ALA A 86 3.80 4.98 -10.62
CA ALA A 86 3.10 4.33 -9.51
C ALA A 86 2.19 3.19 -9.99
N LYS A 87 1.41 3.43 -11.07
CA LYS A 87 0.57 2.41 -11.70
C LYS A 87 1.38 1.23 -12.23
N ALA A 88 2.52 1.49 -12.88
CA ALA A 88 3.40 0.45 -13.38
C ALA A 88 3.97 -0.43 -12.25
N LYS A 89 4.23 0.15 -11.07
CA LYS A 89 4.75 -0.55 -9.88
C LYS A 89 3.67 -1.19 -9.00
N LYS A 90 2.39 -1.07 -9.37
CA LYS A 90 1.22 -1.57 -8.63
C LYS A 90 1.02 -0.91 -7.25
N SER A 91 1.56 0.28 -7.05
CA SER A 91 1.26 1.09 -5.87
C SER A 91 -0.06 1.84 -6.10
N ALA A 92 -0.95 1.82 -5.11
CA ALA A 92 -2.17 2.60 -5.14
C ALA A 92 -1.87 4.09 -4.99
N LEU A 93 -2.74 4.94 -5.54
CA LEU A 93 -2.67 6.39 -5.38
C LEU A 93 -4.03 6.86 -4.87
N SER A 94 -4.05 7.51 -3.71
CA SER A 94 -5.26 8.12 -3.16
C SER A 94 -5.08 9.63 -3.08
N LEU A 95 -5.99 10.36 -3.71
CA LEU A 95 -5.86 11.80 -4.00
C LEU A 95 -6.57 12.71 -2.97
N LEU A 96 -7.17 12.12 -1.93
CA LEU A 96 -7.98 12.80 -0.92
C LEU A 96 -7.37 12.69 0.47
#